data_AF-A0A257S0U8-F1
#
_entry.id   AF-A0A257S0U8-F1
#
_cell.length_a   1.000
_cell.length_b   1.000
_cell.length_c   1.000
_cell.angle_alpha   90.00
_cell.angle_beta   90.00
_cell.angle_gamma   90.00
#
_symmetry.space_group_name_H-M   'P 1'
#
loop_
_entity.id
_entity.type
_entity.pdbx_description
1 polymer ?
#
loop_
_entity_poly.entity_id
_entity_poly.type
_entity_poly.pdbx_seq_one_letter_code
_entity_poly.pdbx_strand_id
1 'polypeptide(L)'
;LSGTPMPMTVLLDLHDGRAQLVLTQMHALVNVPGLAGAMARVMAMQGAHFTPLGPATIAGMRCTRYLVLRRNASGTACLTPDGFALAAAGGDTHGHVSVEALSFRLAPQPASDFAPPAGYSQVTLPPSMLAGLLGQ
;
A
#
# COMPACT_ATOMS: atom_id res chain seq x y z
N LEU A 1 21.32 -6.84 12.20
CA LEU A 1 21.52 -5.86 11.11
C LEU A 1 20.46 -4.78 11.27
N SER A 2 20.79 -3.71 11.99
CA SER A 2 19.88 -2.59 12.24
C SER A 2 20.13 -1.53 11.17
N GLY A 3 19.66 -1.80 9.95
CA GLY A 3 19.64 -0.81 8.87
C GLY A 3 18.35 -0.01 8.95
N THR A 4 18.45 1.32 8.95
CA THR A 4 17.29 2.18 8.74
C THR A 4 16.67 1.78 7.40
N PRO A 5 15.37 1.42 7.35
CA PRO A 5 14.73 1.04 6.09
C PRO A 5 14.88 2.21 5.12
N MET A 6 15.54 1.99 3.99
CA MET A 6 15.65 3.02 2.97
C MET A 6 14.25 3.27 2.41
N PRO A 7 13.80 4.53 2.32
CA PRO A 7 12.50 4.83 1.77
C PRO A 7 12.46 4.38 0.31
N MET A 8 11.64 3.37 0.02
CA MET A 8 11.39 2.88 -1.32
C MET A 8 10.10 3.50 -1.84
N THR A 9 10.17 4.12 -3.01
CA THR A 9 8.98 4.57 -3.73
C THR A 9 8.65 3.54 -4.80
N VAL A 10 7.40 3.07 -4.79
CA VAL A 10 6.88 2.12 -5.79
C VAL A 10 5.77 2.81 -6.56
N LEU A 11 5.88 2.84 -7.88
CA LEU A 11 4.76 3.17 -8.75
C LEU A 11 4.00 1.89 -9.08
N LEU A 12 2.72 1.85 -8.72
CA LEU A 12 1.88 0.66 -8.86
C LEU A 12 0.73 0.95 -9.82
N ASP A 13 0.61 0.10 -10.82
CA ASP A 13 -0.46 0.09 -11.81
C ASP A 13 -1.20 -1.24 -11.69
N LEU A 14 -2.32 -1.21 -10.96
CA LEU A 14 -3.10 -2.40 -10.67
C LEU A 14 -3.91 -2.89 -11.87
N HIS A 15 -4.24 -1.99 -12.81
CA HIS A 15 -5.00 -2.34 -13.99
C HIS A 15 -4.16 -3.21 -14.92
N ASP A 16 -2.93 -2.77 -15.17
CA ASP A 16 -1.99 -3.47 -16.05
C ASP A 16 -1.09 -4.48 -15.30
N GLY A 17 -1.26 -4.61 -13.98
CA GLY A 17 -0.48 -5.53 -13.15
C GLY A 17 1.02 -5.21 -13.11
N ARG A 18 1.39 -3.93 -13.18
CA ARG A 18 2.78 -3.45 -13.24
C ARG A 18 3.18 -2.76 -11.94
N ALA A 19 4.40 -3.03 -11.48
CA ALA A 19 5.01 -2.34 -10.34
C ALA A 19 6.43 -1.94 -10.71
N GLN A 20 6.77 -0.67 -10.47
CA GLN A 20 8.07 -0.10 -10.78
C GLN A 20 8.69 0.50 -9.51
N LEU A 21 9.94 0.14 -9.22
CA LEU A 21 10.74 0.84 -8.23
C LEU A 21 11.24 2.15 -8.83
N VAL A 22 11.04 3.25 -8.10
CA VAL A 22 11.57 4.56 -8.46
C VAL A 22 12.91 4.75 -7.78
N LEU A 23 14.00 4.59 -8.54
CA LEU A 23 15.37 4.77 -8.08
C LEU A 23 15.79 6.20 -8.35
N THR A 24 15.51 7.08 -7.38
CA THR A 24 15.69 8.53 -7.53
C THR A 24 17.14 8.92 -7.80
N GLN A 25 18.09 8.25 -7.15
CA GLN A 25 19.52 8.54 -7.32
C GLN A 25 20.05 8.18 -8.72
N MET A 26 19.43 7.22 -9.39
CA MET A 26 19.80 6.79 -10.73
C MET A 26 18.92 7.40 -11.83
N HIS A 27 17.88 8.16 -11.44
CA HIS A 27 16.81 8.60 -12.35
C HIS A 27 16.29 7.40 -13.17
N ALA A 28 16.01 6.28 -12.48
CA ALA A 28 15.65 5.03 -13.13
C ALA A 28 14.35 4.46 -12.59
N LEU A 29 13.63 3.76 -13.46
CA LEU A 29 12.45 2.96 -13.13
C LEU A 29 12.76 1.50 -13.42
N VAL A 30 12.60 0.67 -12.42
CA VAL A 30 12.88 -0.77 -12.57
C VAL A 30 11.58 -1.55 -12.38
N ASN A 31 11.17 -2.29 -13.40
CA ASN A 31 10.03 -3.20 -13.30
C ASN A 31 10.37 -4.35 -12.34
N VAL A 32 9.46 -4.65 -11.43
CA VAL A 32 9.59 -5.79 -10.50
C VAL A 32 8.53 -6.83 -10.83
N PRO A 33 8.88 -7.93 -11.51
CA PRO A 33 7.94 -8.99 -11.84
C PRO A 33 7.24 -9.54 -10.58
N GLY A 34 5.92 -9.72 -10.64
CA GLY A 34 5.12 -10.30 -9.57
C GLY A 34 4.81 -9.38 -8.37
N LEU A 35 5.52 -8.26 -8.20
CA LEU A 35 5.30 -7.33 -7.09
C LEU A 35 3.88 -6.73 -7.10
N ALA A 36 3.36 -6.38 -8.28
CA ALA A 36 2.02 -5.81 -8.39
C ALA A 36 0.94 -6.78 -7.87
N GLY A 37 1.01 -8.06 -8.25
CA GLY A 37 0.10 -9.08 -7.76
C GLY A 37 0.22 -9.31 -6.25
N ALA A 38 1.45 -9.30 -5.72
CA ALA A 38 1.65 -9.38 -4.27
C ALA A 38 1.02 -8.18 -3.54
N MET A 39 1.24 -6.96 -4.03
CA MET A 39 0.66 -5.73 -3.46
C MET A 39 -0.87 -5.73 -3.55
N ALA A 40 -1.43 -6.16 -4.68
CA ALA A 40 -2.88 -6.28 -4.86
C ALA A 40 -3.50 -7.20 -3.80
N ARG A 41 -2.88 -8.35 -3.50
CA ARG A 41 -3.36 -9.29 -2.46
C ARG A 41 -3.30 -8.70 -1.06
N VAL A 42 -2.25 -7.92 -0.77
CA VAL A 42 -2.11 -7.22 0.51
C VAL A 42 -3.22 -6.16 0.67
N MET A 43 -3.43 -5.31 -0.34
CA MET A 43 -4.47 -4.28 -0.33
C MET A 43 -5.89 -4.86 -0.31
N ALA A 44 -6.12 -5.96 -1.01
CA ALA A 44 -7.38 -6.70 -0.95
C ALA A 44 -7.62 -7.40 0.40
N MET A 45 -6.67 -7.30 1.34
CA MET A 45 -6.74 -7.93 2.66
C MET A 45 -7.06 -9.42 2.57
N GLN A 46 -6.50 -10.12 1.57
CA GLN A 46 -6.86 -11.51 1.29
C GLN A 46 -6.73 -12.40 2.54
N GLY A 47 -7.76 -13.20 2.80
CA GLY A 47 -7.86 -14.08 3.97
C GLY A 47 -8.29 -13.39 5.28
N ALA A 48 -8.60 -12.09 5.25
CA ALA A 48 -9.19 -11.39 6.39
C ALA A 48 -10.69 -11.62 6.49
N HIS A 49 -11.18 -11.73 7.73
CA HIS A 49 -12.60 -11.78 8.04
C HIS A 49 -13.01 -10.47 8.71
N PHE A 50 -14.12 -9.89 8.25
CA PHE A 50 -14.63 -8.62 8.73
C PHE A 50 -15.95 -8.85 9.47
N THR A 51 -16.01 -8.43 10.73
CA THR A 51 -17.23 -8.48 11.53
C THR A 51 -17.66 -7.04 11.86
N PRO A 52 -18.86 -6.59 11.47
CA PRO A 52 -19.30 -5.23 11.73
C PRO A 52 -19.48 -5.01 13.24
N LEU A 53 -18.99 -3.86 13.71
CA LEU A 53 -19.09 -3.40 15.10
C LEU A 53 -20.04 -2.22 15.27
N GLY A 54 -20.48 -1.61 14.17
CA GLY A 54 -21.43 -0.50 14.15
C GLY A 54 -20.93 0.71 13.35
N PRO A 55 -21.80 1.73 13.17
CA PRO A 55 -21.46 2.93 12.43
C PRO A 55 -20.53 3.86 13.21
N ALA A 56 -19.79 4.69 12.49
CA ALA A 56 -18.99 5.79 13.02
C ALA A 56 -18.87 6.92 11.97
N THR A 57 -18.25 8.03 12.36
CA THR A 57 -17.90 9.14 11.46
C THR A 57 -16.47 9.57 11.75
N ILE A 58 -15.62 9.60 10.73
CA ILE A 58 -14.22 10.05 10.81
C ILE A 58 -13.99 11.04 9.66
N ALA A 59 -13.25 12.13 9.92
CA ALA A 59 -13.02 13.18 8.92
C ALA A 59 -14.32 13.70 8.25
N GLY A 60 -15.44 13.72 8.98
CA GLY A 60 -16.75 14.13 8.47
C GLY A 60 -17.47 13.11 7.57
N MET A 61 -16.90 11.92 7.39
CA MET A 61 -17.43 10.87 6.51
C MET A 61 -17.94 9.67 7.31
N ARG A 62 -19.12 9.16 6.92
CA ARG A 62 -19.71 7.96 7.53
C ARG A 62 -18.89 6.72 7.14
N CYS A 63 -18.61 5.88 8.13
CA CYS A 63 -17.98 4.58 7.93
C CYS A 63 -18.59 3.54 8.88
N THR A 64 -18.40 2.27 8.57
CA THR A 64 -18.71 1.15 9.46
C THR A 64 -17.41 0.67 10.08
N ARG A 65 -17.39 0.54 11.41
CA ARG A 65 -16.28 -0.09 12.14
C ARG A 65 -16.39 -1.59 11.99
N TYR A 66 -15.27 -2.24 11.72
CA TYR A 66 -15.15 -3.68 11.63
C TYR A 66 -14.07 -4.19 12.58
N LEU A 67 -14.31 -5.33 13.20
CA LEU A 67 -13.25 -6.21 13.69
C LEU A 67 -12.66 -6.93 12.48
N VAL A 68 -11.34 -6.92 12.35
CA VAL A 68 -10.61 -7.55 11.24
C VAL A 68 -9.72 -8.65 11.81
N LEU A 69 -9.98 -9.89 11.41
CA LEU A 69 -9.23 -11.06 11.88
C LEU A 69 -8.48 -11.74 10.73
N ARG A 70 -7.20 -12.04 10.95
CA ARG A 70 -6.36 -12.90 10.10
C ARG A 70 -5.58 -13.88 10.96
N ARG A 71 -5.05 -14.94 10.32
CA ARG A 71 -4.37 -16.05 11.00
C ARG A 71 -3.36 -15.61 12.07
N ASN A 72 -2.60 -14.56 11.80
CA ASN A 72 -1.53 -14.08 12.68
C ASN A 72 -1.68 -12.60 13.08
N ALA A 73 -2.85 -12.00 12.85
CA ALA A 73 -3.05 -10.56 13.11
C ALA A 73 -4.51 -10.26 13.42
N SER A 74 -4.75 -9.30 14.29
CA SER A 74 -6.09 -8.77 14.55
C SER A 74 -6.06 -7.26 14.63
N GLY A 75 -7.23 -6.66 14.40
CA GLY A 75 -7.36 -5.22 14.41
C GLY A 75 -8.77 -4.74 14.18
N THR A 76 -8.89 -3.45 13.95
CA THR A 76 -10.12 -2.78 13.57
C THR A 76 -9.88 -1.90 12.36
N ALA A 77 -10.93 -1.70 11.56
CA ALA A 77 -10.92 -0.73 10.47
C ALA A 77 -12.26 0.01 10.44
N CYS A 78 -12.25 1.31 10.13
CA CYS A 78 -13.48 2.03 9.77
C CYS A 78 -13.51 2.22 8.26
N LEU A 79 -14.44 1.55 7.58
CA LEU A 79 -14.54 1.55 6.13
C LEU A 79 -15.77 2.34 5.67
N THR A 80 -15.60 3.24 4.71
CA THR A 80 -16.72 3.88 3.99
C THR A 80 -17.48 2.84 3.16
N PRO A 81 -18.71 3.14 2.68
CA PRO A 81 -19.45 2.24 1.79
C PRO A 81 -18.67 1.86 0.52
N ASP A 82 -17.84 2.77 0.02
CA ASP A 82 -17.00 2.57 -1.17
C ASP A 82 -15.68 1.84 -0.84
N GLY A 83 -15.47 1.45 0.42
CA GLY A 83 -14.31 0.65 0.84
C GLY A 83 -13.08 1.44 1.29
N PHE A 84 -13.11 2.79 1.27
CA PHE A 84 -12.00 3.59 1.81
C PHE A 84 -11.88 3.42 3.32
N ALA A 85 -10.67 3.12 3.80
CA ALA A 85 -10.35 3.07 5.23
C ALA A 85 -10.08 4.48 5.77
N LEU A 86 -10.90 4.92 6.72
CA LEU A 86 -10.73 6.19 7.43
C LEU A 86 -9.99 6.04 8.75
N ALA A 87 -9.97 4.83 9.31
CA ALA A 87 -9.10 4.47 10.41
C ALA A 87 -8.76 2.99 10.31
N ALA A 88 -7.57 2.62 10.77
CA ALA A 88 -7.17 1.24 10.95
C ALA A 88 -6.24 1.14 12.16
N ALA A 89 -6.46 0.15 13.01
CA ALA A 89 -5.55 -0.16 14.11
C ALA A 89 -5.41 -1.66 14.19
N GLY A 90 -4.20 -2.17 14.39
CA GLY A 90 -3.98 -3.61 14.41
C GLY A 90 -2.57 -3.96 14.77
N GLY A 91 -2.37 -5.22 15.11
CA GLY A 91 -1.04 -5.72 15.46
C GLY A 91 -0.90 -7.21 15.25
N ASP A 92 0.36 -7.62 15.29
CA ASP A 92 0.80 -9.01 15.26
C ASP A 92 1.90 -9.20 16.33
N THR A 93 2.66 -10.29 16.22
CA THR A 93 3.77 -10.59 17.14
C THR A 93 4.91 -9.57 17.08
N HIS A 94 4.97 -8.72 16.07
CA HIS A 94 6.04 -7.74 15.85
C HIS A 94 5.67 -6.33 16.32
N GLY A 95 4.39 -6.05 16.59
CA GLY A 95 3.97 -4.78 17.16
C GLY A 95 2.54 -4.38 16.84
N HIS A 96 2.21 -3.15 17.21
CA HIS A 96 0.89 -2.55 16.99
C HIS A 96 1.05 -1.23 16.25
N VAL A 97 0.13 -0.94 15.33
CA VAL A 97 0.07 0.32 14.59
C VAL A 97 -1.37 0.82 14.55
N SER A 98 -1.53 2.14 14.57
CA SER A 98 -2.80 2.80 14.32
C SER A 98 -2.63 3.99 13.38
N VAL A 99 -3.63 4.20 12.53
CA VAL A 99 -3.72 5.31 11.59
C VAL A 99 -5.16 5.79 11.56
N GLU A 100 -5.33 7.11 11.54
CA GLU A 100 -6.63 7.76 11.39
C GLU A 100 -6.51 8.90 10.37
N ALA A 101 -7.51 8.99 9.48
CA ALA A 101 -7.60 10.04 8.49
C ALA A 101 -8.02 11.35 9.14
N LEU A 102 -7.21 12.39 8.97
CA LEU A 102 -7.52 13.75 9.44
C LEU A 102 -8.46 14.49 8.48
N SER A 103 -8.43 14.14 7.19
CA SER A 103 -9.30 14.70 6.17
C SER A 103 -9.57 13.65 5.07
N PHE A 104 -10.72 13.75 4.41
CA PHE A 104 -11.07 12.90 3.28
C PHE A 104 -11.67 13.74 2.15
N ARG A 105 -11.18 13.57 0.92
CA ARG A 105 -11.75 14.17 -0.28
C ARG A 105 -11.62 13.18 -1.42
N LEU A 106 -12.73 12.93 -2.11
CA LEU A 106 -12.75 12.15 -3.34
C LEU A 106 -12.81 13.13 -4.52
N ALA A 107 -11.76 13.14 -5.34
CA ALA A 107 -11.66 13.99 -6.52
C ALA A 107 -10.83 13.29 -7.60
N PRO A 108 -11.10 13.54 -8.88
CA PRO A 108 -10.22 13.11 -9.97
C PRO A 108 -8.80 13.62 -9.74
N GLN A 109 -7.81 12.76 -9.95
CA GLN A 109 -6.40 13.13 -9.92
C GLN A 109 -5.85 13.12 -11.36
N PRO A 110 -5.04 14.10 -11.76
CA PRO A 110 -4.35 14.09 -13.05
C PRO A 110 -3.50 12.82 -13.21
N ALA A 111 -3.61 12.15 -14.35
CA ALA A 111 -2.76 10.99 -14.65
C ALA A 111 -1.26 11.33 -14.63
N SER A 112 -0.92 12.59 -14.93
CA SER A 112 0.45 13.11 -14.88
C SER A 112 1.08 13.06 -13.48
N ASP A 113 0.27 13.05 -12.41
CA ASP A 113 0.78 13.02 -11.03
C ASP A 113 1.37 11.65 -10.69
N PHE A 114 1.01 10.63 -11.46
CA PHE A 114 1.53 9.26 -11.38
C PHE A 114 2.58 8.98 -12.46
N ALA A 115 2.90 9.96 -13.31
CA ALA A 115 3.98 9.83 -14.25
C ALA A 115 5.33 9.98 -13.52
N PRO A 116 6.34 9.17 -13.88
CA PRO A 116 7.71 9.40 -13.44
C PRO A 116 8.17 10.82 -13.81
N PRO A 117 9.00 11.46 -12.96
CA PRO A 117 9.56 12.78 -13.29
C PRO A 117 10.37 12.77 -14.59
N ALA A 118 10.51 13.94 -15.21
CA ALA A 118 11.35 14.09 -16.39
C ALA A 118 12.79 13.62 -16.12
N GLY A 119 13.41 12.99 -17.12
CA GLY A 119 14.77 12.45 -17.03
C GLY A 119 14.86 11.04 -16.46
N TYR A 120 13.75 10.42 -16.06
CA TYR A 120 13.73 9.03 -15.64
C TYR A 120 13.72 8.08 -16.85
N SER A 121 14.58 7.05 -16.80
CA SER A 121 14.64 6.02 -17.84
C SER A 121 14.21 4.66 -17.29
N GLN A 122 13.50 3.87 -18.10
CA GLN A 122 13.21 2.48 -17.76
C GLN A 122 14.47 1.64 -17.90
N VAL A 123 14.78 0.87 -16.86
CA VAL A 123 15.93 -0.02 -16.83
C VAL A 123 15.46 -1.43 -16.51
N THR A 124 15.86 -2.38 -17.34
CA THR A 124 15.71 -3.81 -17.06
C THR A 124 16.96 -4.29 -16.36
N LEU A 125 16.81 -4.72 -15.11
CA LEU A 125 17.92 -5.29 -14.36
C LEU A 125 17.98 -6.81 -14.53
N PRO A 126 19.19 -7.41 -14.55
CA PRO A 126 19.35 -8.85 -14.41
C PRO A 126 18.71 -9.34 -13.09
N PRO A 127 18.18 -10.58 -13.04
CA PRO A 127 17.52 -11.11 -11.84
C PRO A 127 18.37 -11.03 -10.57
N SER A 128 19.69 -11.24 -10.67
CA SER A 128 20.61 -11.17 -9.54
C SER A 128 20.75 -9.76 -8.95
N MET A 129 20.78 -8.73 -9.80
CA MET A 129 20.81 -7.34 -9.35
C MET A 129 19.47 -6.92 -8.73
N LEU A 130 18.37 -7.41 -9.29
CA LEU A 130 17.04 -7.16 -8.73
C LEU A 130 16.86 -7.79 -7.34
N ALA A 131 17.34 -9.03 -7.15
CA ALA A 131 17.33 -9.68 -5.84
C ALA A 131 18.10 -8.87 -4.77
N GLY A 132 19.30 -8.41 -5.12
CA GLY A 132 20.11 -7.56 -4.23
C GLY A 132 19.42 -6.25 -3.84
N LEU A 133 18.66 -5.62 -4.75
CA LEU A 133 17.87 -4.42 -4.45
C LEU A 133 16.70 -4.69 -3.49
N LEU A 134 16.09 -5.88 -3.58
CA LEU A 134 14.98 -6.29 -2.73
C LEU A 134 15.45 -6.87 -1.38
N GLY A 135 16.76 -6.92 -1.13
CA GLY A 135 17.33 -7.47 0.09
C GLY A 135 17.16 -8.99 0.21
N GLN A 136 17.07 -9.68 -0.92
CA GLN A 136 17.01 -11.15 -1.00
C GLN A 136 18.36 -11.75 -1.37
#